data_AF-A0A2N2X836-F1
#
_entry.id   AF-A0A2N2X836-F1
#
_cell.length_a   1.000
_cell.length_b   1.000
_cell.length_c   1.000
_cell.angle_alpha   90.00
_cell.angle_beta   90.00
_cell.angle_gamma   90.00
#
_symmetry.space_group_name_H-M   'P 1'
#
loop_
_entity.id
_entity.type
_entity.pdbx_description
1 polymer ?
#
loop_
_entity_poly.entity_id
_entity_poly.type
_entity_poly.pdbx_seq_one_letter_code
_entity_poly.pdbx_strand_id
1 'polypeptide(L)'
;FSGGTHGFVVGHITPEAQSGGNIALLKDGDVVVIDAKNKTINVKLSQQELALRKAQWKVPEPKHKKGILYKYAKIVSTASEGCVTDKF
;
A
#
# COMPACT_ATOMS: atom_id res chain seq x y z
N PHE A 1 11.44 -1.83 7.83
CA PHE A 1 12.68 -1.45 7.13
C PHE A 1 13.86 -1.74 8.06
N SER A 2 14.95 -2.32 7.56
CA SER A 2 16.12 -2.62 8.39
C SER A 2 17.05 -1.40 8.49
N GLY A 3 17.46 -1.04 9.71
CA GLY A 3 18.32 0.10 10.02
C GLY A 3 17.54 1.36 10.46
N GLY A 4 17.91 1.92 11.61
CA GLY A 4 17.35 3.18 12.10
C GLY A 4 17.93 4.35 11.31
N THR A 5 17.07 5.05 10.58
CA THR A 5 17.44 6.32 9.93
C THR A 5 17.19 7.49 10.90
N HIS A 6 17.81 8.64 10.66
CA HIS A 6 17.58 9.88 11.42
C HIS A 6 16.21 10.57 11.12
N GLY A 7 15.24 9.85 10.55
CA GLY A 7 13.98 10.43 10.07
C GLY A 7 12.81 9.43 10.02
N PHE A 8 11.69 9.87 9.42
CA PHE A 8 10.47 9.06 9.33
C PHE A 8 10.64 7.89 8.37
N VAL A 9 10.35 6.69 8.87
CA VAL A 9 10.29 5.46 8.08
C VAL A 9 8.99 4.75 8.43
N VAL A 10 8.12 4.58 7.44
CA VAL A 10 6.80 3.98 7.63
C VAL A 10 6.69 2.75 6.73
N GLY A 11 6.45 1.60 7.34
CA GLY A 11 6.17 0.35 6.64
C GLY A 11 4.72 -0.09 6.83
N HIS A 12 4.36 -1.22 6.20
CA HIS A 12 3.07 -1.90 6.38
C HIS A 12 1.84 -1.03 6.06
N ILE A 13 2.00 -0.03 5.19
CA ILE A 13 0.89 0.78 4.68
C ILE A 13 -0.12 -0.17 4.01
N THR A 14 -1.36 -0.10 4.48
CA THR A 14 -2.44 -1.01 4.09
C THR A 14 -3.69 -0.19 3.73
N PRO A 15 -4.44 -0.52 2.65
CA PRO A 15 -4.14 -1.57 1.66
C PRO A 15 -2.87 -1.28 0.85
N GLU A 16 -2.17 -2.34 0.45
CA GLU A 16 -0.95 -2.23 -0.34
C GLU A 16 -1.22 -1.74 -1.78
N ALA A 17 -0.15 -1.38 -2.51
CA ALA A 17 -0.27 -0.88 -3.87
C ALA A 17 -0.86 -1.90 -4.85
N GLN A 18 -0.47 -3.18 -4.72
CA GLN A 18 -0.96 -4.27 -5.57
C GLN A 18 -2.48 -4.48 -5.45
N SER A 19 -3.06 -4.12 -4.31
CA SER A 19 -4.49 -4.22 -4.01
C SER A 19 -5.26 -2.92 -4.29
N GLY A 20 -4.61 -1.91 -4.89
CA GLY A 20 -5.26 -0.64 -5.24
C GLY A 20 -5.56 0.25 -4.04
N GLY A 21 -4.80 0.09 -2.94
CA GLY A 21 -4.83 1.05 -1.83
C GLY A 21 -4.38 2.44 -2.28
N ASN A 22 -4.66 3.46 -1.47
CA ASN A 22 -4.35 4.86 -1.84
C ASN A 22 -2.88 5.05 -2.22
N ILE A 23 -1.96 4.27 -1.63
CA ILE A 23 -0.53 4.29 -1.98
C ILE A 23 -0.24 3.99 -3.46
N ALA A 24 -1.12 3.23 -4.13
CA ALA A 24 -1.01 2.93 -5.56
C ALA A 24 -1.37 4.12 -6.46
N LEU A 25 -2.01 5.16 -5.90
CA LEU A 25 -2.60 6.28 -6.64
C LEU A 25 -1.75 7.55 -6.57
N LEU A 26 -0.68 7.53 -5.77
CA LEU A 26 0.23 8.68 -5.68
C LEU A 26 0.99 8.86 -6.99
N LYS A 27 1.29 10.12 -7.27
CA LYS A 27 2.11 10.57 -8.39
C LYS A 27 3.21 11.48 -7.86
N ASP A 28 4.28 11.60 -8.63
CA ASP A 28 5.36 12.53 -8.31
C ASP A 28 4.81 13.95 -8.15
N GLY A 29 5.25 14.62 -7.09
CA GLY A 29 4.78 15.95 -6.71
C GLY A 29 3.57 15.99 -5.77
N ASP A 30 2.90 14.86 -5.50
CA ASP A 30 1.85 14.83 -4.47
C ASP A 30 2.43 15.11 -3.07
N VAL A 31 1.75 15.95 -2.30
CA VAL A 31 2.18 16.31 -0.94
C VAL A 31 1.64 15.30 0.07
N VAL A 32 2.53 14.61 0.77
CA VAL A 32 2.20 13.72 1.89
C VAL A 32 2.56 14.39 3.21
N VAL A 33 1.62 14.38 4.15
CA VAL A 33 1.78 14.91 5.50
C VAL A 33 1.76 13.75 6.48
N ILE A 34 2.88 13.59 7.20
CA ILE A 34 3.02 12.65 8.32
C ILE A 34 2.90 13.46 9.62
N ASP A 35 1.90 13.11 10.43
CA ASP A 35 1.71 13.68 11.75
C ASP A 35 1.81 12.56 12.79
N ALA A 36 2.99 12.46 13.41
CA ALA A 36 3.27 11.44 14.42
C ALA A 36 2.50 11.65 15.74
N LYS A 37 2.12 12.90 16.07
CA LYS A 37 1.36 13.20 17.29
C LYS A 37 -0.08 12.71 17.14
N ASN A 38 -0.69 13.02 16.00
CA ASN A 38 -2.05 12.59 15.69
C ASN A 38 -2.11 11.17 15.08
N LYS A 39 -0.96 10.54 14.84
CA LYS A 39 -0.83 9.19 14.24
C LYS A 39 -1.51 9.10 12.87
N THR A 40 -1.36 10.15 12.05
CA THR A 40 -1.96 10.18 10.72
C THR A 40 -0.91 10.32 9.63
N ILE A 41 -1.24 9.76 8.46
CA ILE A 41 -0.48 9.93 7.23
C ILE A 41 -1.52 10.24 6.15
N ASN A 42 -1.49 11.46 5.63
CA ASN A 42 -2.48 11.93 4.68
C ASN A 42 -1.79 12.46 3.41
N VAL A 43 -2.37 12.17 2.25
CA VAL A 43 -2.01 12.85 1.01
C VAL A 43 -2.93 14.06 0.83
N LYS A 44 -2.39 15.20 0.42
CA LYS A 44 -3.13 16.44 0.17
C LYS A 44 -3.84 16.39 -1.19
N LEU A 45 -4.68 15.38 -1.37
CA LEU A 45 -5.57 15.23 -2.52
C LEU A 45 -7.02 15.25 -2.05
N SER A 46 -7.91 15.81 -2.87
CA SER A 46 -9.34 15.70 -2.61
C SER A 46 -9.81 14.25 -2.78
N GLN A 47 -10.94 13.90 -2.15
CA GLN A 47 -11.55 12.59 -2.37
C GLN A 47 -11.93 12.37 -3.83
N GLN A 48 -12.31 13.44 -4.54
CA GLN A 48 -12.64 13.40 -5.97
C GLN A 48 -11.43 13.01 -6.81
N GLU A 49 -10.26 13.62 -6.57
CA GLU A 49 -9.02 13.29 -7.28
C GLU A 49 -8.59 11.84 -7.01
N LEU A 50 -8.67 11.41 -5.74
CA LEU A 50 -8.38 10.02 -5.38
C LEU A 50 -9.34 9.04 -6.08
N ALA A 51 -10.64 9.35 -6.14
CA ALA A 51 -11.63 8.54 -6.84
C ALA A 51 -11.37 8.46 -8.34
N LEU A 52 -11.04 9.58 -8.98
CA LEU A 52 -10.68 9.65 -10.40
C LEU A 52 -9.44 8.79 -10.70
N ARG A 53 -8.37 8.94 -9.91
CA ARG A 53 -7.16 8.14 -10.06
C ARG A 53 -7.43 6.66 -9.83
N LYS A 54 -8.27 6.33 -8.83
CA LYS A 54 -8.66 4.94 -8.55
C LYS A 54 -9.43 4.32 -9.70
N ALA A 55 -10.32 5.07 -10.36
CA ALA A 55 -11.05 4.60 -11.54
C ALA A 55 -10.14 4.29 -12.73
N GLN A 56 -8.98 4.96 -12.82
CA GLN A 56 -7.98 4.73 -13.86
C GLN A 56 -6.94 3.67 -13.48
N TRP A 57 -6.89 3.27 -12.21
CA TRP A 57 -5.90 2.32 -11.71
C TRP A 57 -6.16 0.92 -12.26
N LYS A 58 -5.12 0.29 -12.78
CA LYS A 58 -5.13 -1.10 -13.23
C LYS A 58 -4.16 -1.89 -12.38
N VAL A 59 -4.63 -3.03 -11.88
CA VAL A 59 -3.79 -3.94 -11.11
C VAL A 59 -2.59 -4.39 -11.95
N PRO A 60 -1.35 -4.24 -11.46
CA PRO A 60 -0.18 -4.76 -12.14
C PRO A 60 -0.22 -6.30 -12.17
N GLU A 61 0.27 -6.88 -13.26
CA GLU A 61 0.41 -8.34 -13.34
C GLU A 61 1.38 -8.87 -12.28
N PRO A 62 1.08 -10.01 -11.62
CA PRO A 62 2.00 -10.63 -10.69
C PRO A 62 3.34 -10.99 -11.36
N LYS A 63 4.45 -10.62 -10.72
CA LYS A 63 5.81 -10.94 -11.21
C LYS A 63 6.04 -12.44 -11.34
N HIS A 64 5.46 -13.23 -10.43
CA HIS A 64 5.50 -14.69 -10.48
C HIS A 64 4.13 -15.23 -10.86
N LYS A 65 4.08 -16.01 -11.94
CA LYS A 65 2.83 -16.61 -12.46
C LYS A 65 2.64 -18.08 -12.07
N LYS A 66 3.61 -18.66 -11.35
CA LYS A 66 3.62 -20.05 -10.86
C LYS A 66 4.53 -20.21 -9.65
N GLY A 67 4.48 -21.39 -9.01
CA GLY A 67 5.32 -21.72 -7.85
C GLY A 67 4.81 -21.12 -6.55
N ILE A 68 5.62 -21.22 -5.49
CA ILE A 68 5.22 -20.87 -4.12
C ILE A 68 4.83 -19.40 -3.97
N LEU A 69 5.55 -18.47 -4.62
CA LEU A 69 5.27 -17.04 -4.52
C LEU A 69 3.93 -16.68 -5.18
N TYR A 70 3.55 -17.37 -6.26
CA TYR A 70 2.23 -17.19 -6.86
C TYR A 70 1.11 -17.73 -5.97
N LYS A 71 1.35 -18.85 -5.27
CA LYS A 71 0.40 -19.37 -4.27
C LYS A 71 0.24 -18.39 -3.11
N TYR A 72 1.36 -17.90 -2.55
CA TYR A 72 1.38 -16.92 -1.47
C TYR A 72 0.61 -15.65 -1.83
N ALA A 73 0.91 -15.04 -2.98
CA ALA A 73 0.25 -13.83 -3.44
C ALA A 73 -1.28 -13.97 -3.63
N LYS A 74 -1.79 -15.20 -3.76
CA LYS A 74 -3.23 -15.46 -3.87
C LYS A 74 -3.96 -15.58 -2.53
N ILE A 75 -3.26 -15.93 -1.46
CA ILE A 75 -3.88 -16.35 -0.19
C ILE A 75 -3.44 -15.52 1.02
N VAL A 76 -2.37 -14.74 0.89
CA VAL A 76 -1.85 -13.93 1.98
C VAL A 76 -2.85 -12.84 2.37
N SER A 77 -3.07 -12.67 3.67
CA SER A 77 -3.84 -11.57 4.22
C SER A 77 -3.05 -10.25 4.21
N THR A 78 -3.73 -9.14 4.51
CA THR A 78 -3.06 -7.84 4.55
C THR A 78 -2.04 -7.73 5.69
N ALA A 79 -1.10 -6.78 5.58
CA ALA A 79 -0.12 -6.54 6.65
C ALA A 79 -0.76 -6.11 7.97
N SER A 80 -1.90 -5.41 7.95
CA SER A 80 -2.67 -5.09 9.17
C SER A 80 -3.26 -6.33 9.86
N GLU A 81 -3.31 -7.47 9.15
CA GLU A 81 -3.82 -8.75 9.65
C GLU A 81 -2.70 -9.78 9.83
N GLY A 82 -1.43 -9.36 9.77
CA GLY A 82 -0.28 -10.21 10.07
C GLY A 82 0.23 -11.07 8.90
N CYS A 83 -0.21 -10.83 7.67
CA CYS A 83 0.23 -11.58 6.48
C CYS A 83 0.06 -13.11 6.60
N VAL A 84 -1.02 -13.55 7.27
CA VAL A 84 -1.35 -14.97 7.44
C VAL A 84 -1.85 -15.57 6.13
N THR A 85 -1.72 -16.89 5.96
CA THR A 85 -2.05 -17.60 4.70
C THR A 85 -3.13 -18.66 4.86
N ASP A 86 -3.77 -18.72 6.03
CA ASP A 86 -4.72 -19.75 6.46
C ASP A 86 -6.08 -19.17 6.90
N LYS A 87 -6.35 -17.91 6.54
CA LYS A 87 -7.55 -17.17 6.94
C LYS A 87 -8.79 -17.46 6.08
N PHE A 88 -8.60 -17.91 4.84
CA PHE A 88 -9.65 -18.06 3.82
C PHE A 88 -9.63 -19.46 3.20
#